data_AF-A0A519R3H9-F1
#
_entry.id   AF-A0A519R3H9-F1
#
_cell.length_a   1.000
_cell.length_b   1.000
_cell.length_c   1.000
_cell.angle_alpha   90.00
_cell.angle_beta   90.00
_cell.angle_gamma   90.00
#
_symmetry.space_group_name_H-M   'P 1'
#
loop_
_entity.id
_entity.type
_entity.pdbx_description
1 polymer ?
#
loop_
_entity_poly.entity_id
_entity_poly.type
_entity_poly.pdbx_seq_one_letter_code
_entity_poly.pdbx_strand_id
1 'polypeptide(L)'
;GNNATGVLTVNAQTGEIKQYAINDTPLWVDRIQPISFVHDQLNNWGEYVHGFWNWSNESKLETTEGLTLVYGENHKSYWYTGLSSVGKEESTVGFVLVDTRTKEATYYKQSGATEYAAQSSAEGKVQEKGYHSSLPIPYIINNIPTYVMTLKDDGGLVKMFAMVSINDYTIVGVGNTMRETLMAYKNVYNMADNGIESESVTPKNTLTSVVTRISNDVKNGNSFYYFMVKDYPNVFVGSSQLSNELPVTIVGDSIKISYDVDMEEVIDVSNFDNLKISNKK
;
A
#
# COMPACT_ATOMS: atom_id res chain seq x y z
N GLY A 1 16.66 20.10 19.43
CA GLY A 1 15.58 19.49 20.22
C GLY A 1 16.13 18.42 21.16
N ASN A 2 15.26 17.78 21.94
CA ASN A 2 15.63 16.74 22.90
C ASN A 2 16.26 15.50 22.23
N ASN A 3 17.18 14.84 22.92
CA ASN A 3 17.81 13.59 22.48
C ASN A 3 17.63 12.52 23.54
N ALA A 4 17.29 11.30 23.12
CA ALA A 4 17.40 10.14 24.00
C ALA A 4 18.87 9.91 24.35
N THR A 5 19.15 9.50 25.58
CA THR A 5 20.52 9.23 26.06
C THR A 5 20.81 7.74 26.20
N GLY A 6 19.77 6.89 26.13
CA GLY A 6 19.89 5.44 26.25
C GLY A 6 18.52 4.77 26.31
N VAL A 7 18.52 3.45 26.53
CA VAL A 7 17.33 2.61 26.64
C VAL A 7 17.32 1.92 27.99
N LEU A 8 16.14 1.86 28.61
CA LEU A 8 15.87 1.02 29.77
C LEU A 8 14.95 -0.13 29.34
N THR A 9 15.37 -1.37 29.60
CA THR A 9 14.53 -2.56 29.39
C THR A 9 14.14 -3.12 30.74
N VAL A 10 12.90 -3.56 30.88
CA VAL A 10 12.39 -4.17 32.11
C VAL A 10 12.04 -5.62 31.85
N ASN A 11 12.57 -6.54 32.66
CA ASN A 11 12.15 -7.93 32.65
C ASN A 11 10.71 -8.01 33.19
N ALA A 12 9.76 -8.46 32.36
CA ALA A 12 8.35 -8.51 32.72
C ALA A 12 8.02 -9.49 33.87
N GLN A 13 8.85 -10.51 34.11
CA GLN A 13 8.64 -11.49 35.18
C GLN A 13 9.28 -11.07 36.50
N THR A 14 10.50 -10.52 36.46
CA THR A 14 11.29 -10.22 37.66
C THR A 14 11.29 -8.74 38.04
N GLY A 15 10.92 -7.86 37.12
CA GLY A 15 11.05 -6.41 37.29
C GLY A 15 12.48 -5.88 37.17
N GLU A 16 13.47 -6.73 36.85
CA GLU A 16 14.86 -6.30 36.67
C GLU A 16 14.98 -5.27 35.55
N ILE A 17 15.59 -4.12 35.84
CA ILE A 17 15.83 -3.05 34.88
C ILE A 17 17.28 -3.11 34.40
N LYS A 18 17.48 -3.15 33.08
CA LYS A 18 18.79 -3.01 32.44
C LYS A 18 18.86 -1.73 31.63
N GLN A 19 19.97 -1.03 31.74
CA GLN A 19 20.25 0.20 31.00
C GLN A 19 21.26 -0.07 29.89
N TYR A 20 21.00 0.47 28.71
CA TYR A 20 21.90 0.43 27.56
C TYR A 20 22.18 1.85 27.07
N ALA A 21 23.41 2.11 26.66
CA ALA A 21 23.68 3.22 25.75
C ALA A 21 23.04 2.95 24.38
N ILE A 22 22.80 3.99 23.57
CA ILE A 22 22.17 3.83 22.25
C ILE A 22 22.92 2.81 21.38
N ASN A 23 24.25 2.89 21.34
CA ASN A 23 25.09 2.02 20.52
C ASN A 23 25.12 0.57 21.03
N ASP A 24 24.90 0.36 22.32
CA ASP A 24 24.93 -0.96 22.97
C ASP A 24 23.52 -1.56 23.12
N THR A 25 22.50 -0.89 22.57
CA THR A 25 21.12 -1.32 22.70
C THR A 25 20.90 -2.60 21.86
N PRO A 26 20.32 -3.66 22.44
CA PRO A 26 20.08 -4.93 21.74
C PRO A 26 19.27 -4.77 20.45
N LEU A 27 19.55 -5.61 19.45
CA LEU A 27 18.90 -5.54 18.13
C LEU A 27 17.38 -5.69 18.19
N TRP A 28 16.84 -6.45 19.16
CA TRP A 28 15.40 -6.64 19.34
C TRP A 28 14.64 -5.39 19.82
N VAL A 29 15.34 -4.33 20.23
CA VAL A 29 14.71 -3.05 20.60
C VAL A 29 14.55 -2.20 19.35
N ASP A 30 13.33 -2.10 18.82
CA ASP A 30 13.04 -1.35 17.60
C ASP A 30 12.81 0.15 17.81
N ARG A 31 12.52 0.59 19.05
CA ARG A 31 12.13 1.97 19.35
C ARG A 31 13.09 2.59 20.37
N ILE A 32 14.10 3.31 19.90
CA ILE A 32 15.07 4.00 20.78
C ILE A 32 14.72 5.49 20.89
N GLN A 33 14.56 6.19 19.77
CA GLN A 33 14.17 7.60 19.74
C GLN A 33 12.66 7.72 20.00
N PRO A 34 12.24 8.46 21.05
CA PRO A 34 10.84 8.67 21.35
C PRO A 34 10.10 9.35 20.20
N ILE A 35 8.89 8.84 19.89
CA ILE A 35 8.04 9.36 18.82
C ILE A 35 7.74 10.85 19.00
N SER A 36 7.53 11.33 20.24
CA SER A 36 7.29 12.74 20.54
C SER A 36 8.49 13.61 20.19
N PHE A 37 9.72 13.14 20.44
CA PHE A 37 10.92 13.91 20.11
C PHE A 37 11.05 14.08 18.60
N VAL A 38 10.74 13.04 17.83
CA VAL A 38 10.79 13.08 16.38
C VAL A 38 9.70 14.00 15.83
N HIS A 39 8.45 13.82 16.28
CA HIS A 39 7.33 14.66 15.91
C HIS A 39 7.60 16.16 16.15
N ASP A 40 8.00 16.53 17.37
CA ASP A 40 8.27 17.92 17.71
C ASP A 40 9.41 18.50 16.88
N GLN A 41 10.40 17.69 16.53
CA GLN A 41 11.56 18.15 15.75
C GLN A 41 11.24 18.32 14.28
N LEU A 42 10.42 17.44 13.70
CA LEU A 42 9.93 17.59 12.33
C LEU A 42 9.04 18.83 12.21
N ASN A 43 8.12 19.05 13.15
CA ASN A 43 7.27 20.24 13.16
C ASN A 43 8.08 21.53 13.36
N ASN A 44 9.05 21.54 14.28
CA ASN A 44 9.93 22.69 14.43
C ASN A 44 10.77 22.95 13.15
N TRP A 45 11.26 21.90 12.50
CA TRP A 45 12.01 22.02 11.25
C TRP A 45 11.15 22.61 10.13
N GLY A 46 9.91 22.15 9.99
CA GLY A 46 8.98 22.63 8.98
C GLY A 46 8.46 24.04 9.24
N GLU A 47 8.15 24.40 10.49
CA GLU A 47 7.66 25.73 10.88
C GLU A 47 8.74 26.81 10.71
N TYR A 48 9.98 26.50 11.07
CA TYR A 48 11.10 27.46 11.09
C TYR A 48 12.03 27.35 9.89
N VAL A 49 11.56 26.83 8.75
CA VAL A 49 12.36 26.69 7.51
C VAL A 49 13.02 28.00 7.06
N HIS A 50 12.38 29.14 7.32
CA HIS A 50 12.91 30.50 7.05
C HIS A 50 13.14 31.31 8.34
N GLY A 51 13.32 30.62 9.47
CA GLY A 51 13.46 31.22 10.79
C GLY A 51 12.12 31.62 11.41
N PHE A 52 12.21 32.24 12.60
CA PHE A 52 11.03 32.57 13.42
C PHE A 52 10.05 33.55 12.77
N TRP A 53 10.55 34.46 11.91
CA TRP A 53 9.75 35.52 11.29
C TRP A 53 9.26 35.13 9.89
N ASN A 54 8.64 33.96 9.75
CA ASN A 54 8.02 33.49 8.51
C ASN A 54 6.49 33.53 8.60
N TRP A 55 5.90 34.72 8.54
CA TRP A 55 4.44 34.91 8.67
C TRP A 55 3.65 34.60 7.39
N SER A 56 4.32 34.50 6.25
CA SER A 56 3.69 34.16 4.95
C SER A 56 3.41 32.66 4.80
N ASN A 57 3.84 31.84 5.77
CA ASN A 57 3.86 30.37 5.68
C ASN A 57 4.58 29.84 4.44
N GLU A 58 5.47 30.65 3.86
CA GLU A 58 6.22 30.28 2.66
C GLU A 58 7.12 29.09 2.98
N SER A 59 7.05 28.06 2.13
CA SER A 59 7.81 26.81 2.26
C SER A 59 7.63 26.05 3.57
N LYS A 60 6.70 26.45 4.44
CA LYS A 60 6.46 25.73 5.70
C LYS A 60 5.93 24.35 5.42
N LEU A 61 6.48 23.40 6.15
CA LEU A 61 6.09 22.00 6.11
C LEU A 61 5.42 21.63 7.42
N GLU A 62 4.39 20.82 7.34
CA GLU A 62 3.75 20.20 8.50
C GLU A 62 3.73 18.68 8.30
N THR A 63 3.89 17.94 9.39
CA THR A 63 3.62 16.50 9.33
C THR A 63 2.12 16.31 9.13
N THR A 64 1.75 15.39 8.24
CA THR A 64 0.36 15.16 7.85
C THR A 64 -0.43 14.47 8.97
N GLU A 65 -0.19 13.17 9.14
CA GLU A 65 -0.83 12.32 10.13
C GLU A 65 0.19 11.84 11.17
N GLY A 66 -0.26 11.03 12.13
CA GLY A 66 0.59 10.45 13.16
C GLY A 66 1.79 9.68 12.60
N LEU A 67 2.90 9.66 13.37
CA LEU A 67 4.08 8.90 13.00
C LEU A 67 3.82 7.39 13.16
N THR A 68 4.13 6.63 12.12
CA THR A 68 3.99 5.17 12.11
C THR A 68 5.36 4.49 12.08
N LEU A 69 5.49 3.34 12.75
CA LEU A 69 6.70 2.54 12.70
C LEU A 69 6.68 1.68 11.43
N VAL A 70 7.68 1.84 10.56
CA VAL A 70 7.84 1.05 9.32
C VAL A 70 9.22 0.38 9.30
N TYR A 71 9.36 -0.67 8.49
CA TYR A 71 10.61 -1.40 8.34
C TYR A 71 11.13 -1.24 6.93
N GLY A 72 12.39 -0.82 6.81
CA GLY A 72 13.08 -0.77 5.52
C GLY A 72 13.56 -2.15 5.08
N GLU A 73 13.97 -2.27 3.82
CA GLU A 73 14.56 -3.50 3.26
C GLU A 73 15.82 -3.96 3.99
N ASN A 74 16.50 -3.03 4.67
CA ASN A 74 17.67 -3.31 5.52
C ASN A 74 17.30 -3.86 6.91
N HIS A 75 16.03 -4.23 7.13
CA HIS A 75 15.49 -4.72 8.40
C HIS A 75 15.66 -3.74 9.59
N LYS A 76 15.80 -2.44 9.32
CA LYS A 76 15.80 -1.40 10.34
C LYS A 76 14.42 -0.78 10.49
N SER A 77 14.11 -0.35 11.70
CA SER A 77 12.90 0.36 12.06
C SER A 77 13.05 1.87 11.86
N TYR A 78 12.04 2.48 11.24
CA TYR A 78 11.97 3.91 10.95
C TYR A 78 10.65 4.49 11.45
N TRP A 79 10.68 5.73 11.91
CA TRP A 79 9.49 6.56 12.02
C TRP A 79 9.16 7.14 10.66
N TYR A 80 7.97 6.84 10.16
CA TYR A 80 7.41 7.37 8.92
C TYR A 80 6.35 8.43 9.20
N THR A 81 6.36 9.51 8.43
CA THR A 81 5.26 10.47 8.31
C THR A 81 5.33 11.17 6.96
N GLY A 82 4.18 11.45 6.35
CA GLY A 82 4.04 12.39 5.26
C GLY A 82 4.33 13.83 5.72
N LEU A 83 4.63 14.66 4.73
CA LEU A 83 4.81 16.11 4.84
C LEU A 83 3.88 16.81 3.85
N SER A 84 3.16 17.82 4.30
CA SER A 84 2.37 18.71 3.44
C SER A 84 2.89 20.14 3.56
N SER A 85 2.55 20.98 2.57
CA SER A 85 2.65 22.42 2.76
C SER A 85 1.50 22.88 3.64
N VAL A 86 1.76 23.84 4.53
CA VAL A 86 0.72 24.42 5.40
C VAL A 86 -0.50 24.85 4.58
N GLY A 87 -1.67 24.31 4.91
CA GLY A 87 -2.95 24.60 4.25
C GLY A 87 -3.26 23.75 3.01
N LYS A 88 -2.49 22.69 2.75
CA LYS A 88 -2.75 21.70 1.68
C LYS A 88 -2.91 20.29 2.27
N GLU A 89 -3.98 20.10 3.03
CA GLU A 89 -4.24 18.89 3.83
C GLU A 89 -4.37 17.59 3.00
N GLU A 90 -4.76 17.69 1.73
CA GLU A 90 -4.95 16.51 0.86
C GLU A 90 -3.75 16.19 -0.05
N SER A 91 -2.75 17.08 -0.13
CA SER A 91 -1.60 16.90 -1.02
C SER A 91 -0.28 16.87 -0.25
N THR A 92 0.40 15.73 -0.32
CA THR A 92 1.75 15.60 0.23
C THR A 92 2.78 16.15 -0.75
N VAL A 93 3.82 16.77 -0.21
CA VAL A 93 5.04 17.17 -0.96
C VAL A 93 6.14 16.11 -0.84
N GLY A 94 5.95 15.10 0.01
CA GLY A 94 6.87 14.02 0.25
C GLY A 94 6.72 13.45 1.65
N PHE A 95 7.59 12.52 2.02
CA PHE A 95 7.58 11.88 3.33
C PHE A 95 8.98 11.81 3.93
N VAL A 96 9.04 11.65 5.25
CA VAL A 96 10.30 11.47 5.97
C VAL A 96 10.34 10.09 6.62
N LEU A 97 11.52 9.48 6.53
CA LEU A 97 11.91 8.34 7.35
C LEU A 97 12.96 8.79 8.36
N VAL A 98 12.71 8.57 9.65
CA VAL A 98 13.68 8.84 10.72
C VAL A 98 14.12 7.52 11.35
N ASP A 99 15.40 7.18 11.23
CA ASP A 99 15.97 5.98 11.85
C ASP A 99 15.72 6.04 13.36
N THR A 100 15.00 5.04 13.88
CA THR A 100 14.59 5.04 15.29
C THR A 100 15.75 4.87 16.25
N ARG A 101 16.95 4.49 15.80
CA ARG A 101 18.16 4.33 16.61
C ARG A 101 19.04 5.57 16.52
N THR A 102 19.45 5.92 15.30
CA THR A 102 20.44 7.00 15.05
C THR A 102 19.82 8.38 14.97
N LYS A 103 18.50 8.46 14.76
CA LYS A 103 17.75 9.70 14.50
C LYS A 103 18.09 10.37 13.17
N GLU A 104 18.81 9.70 12.28
CA GLU A 104 19.06 10.18 10.93
C GLU A 104 17.73 10.26 10.17
N ALA A 105 17.44 11.42 9.59
CA ALA A 105 16.20 11.67 8.85
C ALA A 105 16.51 11.77 7.36
N THR A 106 15.75 11.04 6.54
CA THR A 106 15.80 11.13 5.08
C THR A 106 14.47 11.66 4.57
N TYR A 107 14.51 12.74 3.78
CA TYR A 107 13.33 13.33 3.15
C TYR A 107 13.23 12.87 1.70
N TYR A 108 12.13 12.21 1.37
CA TYR A 108 11.79 11.76 0.03
C TYR A 108 10.77 12.71 -0.57
N LYS A 109 11.16 13.42 -1.64
CA LYS A 109 10.27 14.30 -2.38
C LYS A 109 9.40 13.46 -3.30
N GLN A 110 8.16 13.27 -2.90
CA GLN A 110 7.17 12.54 -3.66
C GLN A 110 5.83 13.26 -3.51
N SER A 111 5.37 13.88 -4.58
CA SER A 111 4.05 14.48 -4.59
C SER A 111 2.98 13.40 -4.68
N GLY A 112 1.86 13.63 -4.01
CA GLY A 112 0.75 12.68 -4.02
C GLY A 112 -0.32 13.03 -3.01
N ALA A 113 -1.07 12.02 -2.60
CA ALA A 113 -2.05 12.05 -1.55
C ALA A 113 -1.39 12.00 -0.16
N THR A 114 -1.94 12.76 0.77
CA THR A 114 -1.66 12.56 2.19
C THR A 114 -2.32 11.28 2.71
N GLU A 115 -1.87 10.84 3.87
CA GLU A 115 -2.48 9.75 4.64
C GLU A 115 -3.97 10.04 4.90
N TYR A 116 -4.30 11.28 5.27
CA TYR A 116 -5.68 11.74 5.46
C TYR A 116 -6.55 11.61 4.20
N ALA A 117 -6.03 12.05 3.03
CA ALA A 117 -6.75 11.91 1.77
C ALA A 117 -6.98 10.44 1.40
N ALA A 118 -5.99 9.58 1.65
CA ALA A 118 -6.10 8.15 1.40
C ALA A 118 -7.14 7.49 2.32
N GLN A 119 -7.15 7.85 3.60
CA GLN A 119 -8.16 7.42 4.57
C GLN A 119 -9.57 7.84 4.15
N SER A 120 -9.74 9.12 3.83
CA SER A 120 -11.02 9.68 3.37
C SER A 120 -11.54 8.99 2.10
N SER A 121 -10.63 8.69 1.16
CA SER A 121 -10.99 7.99 -0.08
C SER A 121 -11.41 6.54 0.16
N ALA A 122 -10.70 5.83 1.05
CA ALA A 122 -11.05 4.47 1.45
C ALA A 122 -12.39 4.40 2.19
N GLU A 123 -12.63 5.30 3.15
CA GLU A 123 -13.89 5.39 3.89
C GLU A 123 -15.05 5.79 2.97
N GLY A 124 -14.83 6.75 2.07
CA GLY A 124 -15.81 7.17 1.07
C GLY A 124 -16.26 6.03 0.14
N LYS A 125 -15.37 5.07 -0.15
CA LYS A 125 -15.68 3.88 -0.97
C LYS A 125 -16.67 2.93 -0.29
N VAL A 126 -16.75 2.94 1.05
CA VAL A 126 -17.62 2.08 1.87
C VAL A 126 -18.46 2.91 2.84
N GLN A 127 -18.83 4.14 2.44
CA GLN A 127 -19.48 5.12 3.31
C GLN A 127 -20.76 4.56 3.94
N GLU A 128 -21.49 3.69 3.23
CA GLU A 128 -22.72 3.06 3.69
C GLU A 128 -22.51 2.06 4.85
N LYS A 129 -21.26 1.62 5.07
CA LYS A 129 -20.90 0.72 6.17
C LYS A 129 -20.58 1.44 7.47
N GLY A 130 -20.28 2.75 7.40
CA GLY A 130 -19.80 3.52 8.56
C GLY A 130 -18.48 2.98 9.11
N TYR A 131 -17.58 2.49 8.24
CA TYR A 131 -16.28 2.00 8.68
C TYR A 131 -15.25 3.11 8.77
N HIS A 132 -14.34 2.99 9.73
CA HIS A 132 -13.24 3.90 9.98
C HIS A 132 -11.91 3.28 9.62
N SER A 133 -11.07 4.06 8.96
CA SER A 133 -9.73 3.67 8.54
C SER A 133 -8.74 3.69 9.71
N SER A 134 -7.79 2.75 9.69
CA SER A 134 -6.56 2.88 10.48
C SER A 134 -5.58 3.83 9.80
N LEU A 135 -4.60 4.33 10.56
CA LEU A 135 -3.43 5.00 9.97
C LEU A 135 -2.86 4.14 8.83
N PRO A 136 -2.71 4.71 7.62
CA PRO A 136 -2.21 3.97 6.47
C PRO A 136 -0.70 3.74 6.57
N ILE A 137 -0.27 2.60 6.04
CA ILE A 137 1.15 2.25 5.95
C ILE A 137 1.54 2.27 4.47
N PRO A 138 2.61 3.01 4.09
CA PRO A 138 3.08 3.04 2.71
C PRO A 138 3.80 1.74 2.34
N TYR A 139 3.52 1.23 1.15
CA TYR A 139 4.21 0.11 0.51
C TYR A 139 4.44 0.41 -0.97
N ILE A 140 5.39 -0.31 -1.57
CA ILE A 140 5.51 -0.39 -3.03
C ILE A 140 4.87 -1.72 -3.44
N ILE A 141 3.70 -1.66 -4.07
CA ILE A 141 2.97 -2.83 -4.56
C ILE A 141 3.00 -2.79 -6.08
N ASN A 142 3.62 -3.79 -6.71
CA ASN A 142 3.82 -3.84 -8.17
C ASN A 142 4.45 -2.55 -8.72
N ASN A 143 5.46 -2.03 -8.02
CA ASN A 143 6.14 -0.77 -8.35
C ASN A 143 5.26 0.49 -8.29
N ILE A 144 4.07 0.39 -7.69
CA ILE A 144 3.16 1.51 -7.43
C ILE A 144 3.25 1.86 -5.94
N PRO A 145 3.60 3.11 -5.60
CA PRO A 145 3.51 3.60 -4.23
C PRO A 145 2.04 3.59 -3.77
N THR A 146 1.75 2.82 -2.72
CA THR A 146 0.38 2.51 -2.28
C THR A 146 0.30 2.58 -0.76
N TYR A 147 -0.72 3.27 -0.26
CA TYR A 147 -1.13 3.18 1.14
C TYR A 147 -1.99 1.94 1.36
N VAL A 148 -1.64 1.16 2.38
CA VAL A 148 -2.41 0.01 2.84
C VAL A 148 -2.99 0.31 4.22
N MET A 149 -4.29 0.10 4.39
CA MET A 149 -4.97 0.34 5.66
C MET A 149 -6.06 -0.69 5.94
N THR A 150 -6.47 -0.77 7.20
CA THR A 150 -7.62 -1.56 7.64
C THR A 150 -8.83 -0.65 7.81
N LEU A 151 -10.02 -1.18 7.53
CA LEU A 151 -11.31 -0.53 7.77
C LEU A 151 -12.03 -1.29 8.88
N LYS A 152 -12.43 -0.57 9.94
CA LYS A 152 -12.99 -1.11 11.18
C LYS A 152 -14.41 -0.63 11.41
N ASP A 153 -15.22 -1.45 12.05
CA ASP A 153 -16.52 -0.99 12.58
C ASP A 153 -16.34 -0.15 13.86
N ASP A 154 -17.43 0.42 14.38
CA ASP A 154 -17.45 1.17 15.65
C ASP A 154 -17.01 0.33 16.86
N GLY A 155 -17.05 -1.00 16.74
CA GLY A 155 -16.52 -1.92 17.75
C GLY A 155 -15.00 -2.10 17.69
N GLY A 156 -14.33 -1.49 16.72
CA GLY A 156 -12.88 -1.59 16.50
C GLY A 156 -12.45 -2.88 15.80
N LEU A 157 -13.38 -3.70 15.31
CA LEU A 157 -13.08 -4.94 14.61
C LEU A 157 -12.77 -4.67 13.15
N VAL A 158 -11.65 -5.21 12.66
CA VAL A 158 -11.29 -5.14 11.24
C VAL A 158 -12.32 -5.92 10.41
N LYS A 159 -12.92 -5.25 9.43
CA LYS A 159 -13.91 -5.84 8.51
C LYS A 159 -13.38 -5.92 7.08
N MET A 160 -12.61 -4.92 6.67
CA MET A 160 -12.09 -4.80 5.31
C MET A 160 -10.66 -4.26 5.31
N PHE A 161 -10.01 -4.38 4.16
CA PHE A 161 -8.72 -3.76 3.86
C PHE A 161 -8.90 -2.82 2.67
N ALA A 162 -8.14 -1.73 2.67
CA ALA A 162 -8.10 -0.78 1.59
C ALA A 162 -6.67 -0.56 1.10
N MET A 163 -6.54 -0.41 -0.21
CA MET A 163 -5.32 0.01 -0.91
C MET A 163 -5.64 1.27 -1.71
N VAL A 164 -4.84 2.31 -1.53
CA VAL A 164 -5.01 3.61 -2.18
C VAL A 164 -3.70 4.04 -2.80
N SER A 165 -3.73 4.47 -4.06
CA SER A 165 -2.51 4.95 -4.73
C SER A 165 -2.05 6.26 -4.08
N ILE A 166 -0.77 6.35 -3.75
CA ILE A 166 -0.17 7.60 -3.25
C ILE A 166 -0.18 8.64 -4.36
N ASN A 167 0.01 8.25 -5.62
CA ASN A 167 0.07 9.19 -6.74
C ASN A 167 -1.32 9.76 -7.10
N ASP A 168 -2.39 8.98 -6.87
CA ASP A 168 -3.77 9.36 -7.18
C ASP A 168 -4.74 8.70 -6.19
N TYR A 169 -5.20 9.45 -5.19
CA TYR A 169 -6.10 8.94 -4.16
C TYR A 169 -7.48 8.54 -4.68
N THR A 170 -7.84 8.85 -5.93
CA THR A 170 -9.09 8.38 -6.54
C THR A 170 -9.00 6.90 -6.92
N ILE A 171 -7.78 6.35 -7.05
CA ILE A 171 -7.53 4.93 -7.29
C ILE A 171 -7.55 4.20 -5.94
N VAL A 172 -8.71 3.60 -5.65
CA VAL A 172 -8.97 2.87 -4.40
C VAL A 172 -9.52 1.48 -4.67
N GLY A 173 -8.88 0.47 -4.07
CA GLY A 173 -9.41 -0.89 -3.95
C GLY A 173 -9.79 -1.20 -2.51
N VAL A 174 -10.94 -1.84 -2.30
CA VAL A 174 -11.41 -2.34 -1.01
C VAL A 174 -11.83 -3.80 -1.13
N GLY A 175 -11.68 -4.58 -0.05
CA GLY A 175 -12.02 -6.00 -0.03
C GLY A 175 -12.04 -6.57 1.39
N ASN A 176 -12.67 -7.73 1.55
CA ASN A 176 -12.78 -8.39 2.86
C ASN A 176 -11.49 -9.14 3.24
N THR A 177 -10.62 -9.40 2.25
CA THR A 177 -9.31 -10.02 2.41
C THR A 177 -8.26 -9.22 1.65
N MET A 178 -6.99 -9.33 2.05
CA MET A 178 -5.89 -8.63 1.38
C MET A 178 -5.82 -8.93 -0.13
N ARG A 179 -6.08 -10.18 -0.53
CA ARG A 179 -6.09 -10.60 -1.94
C ARG A 179 -7.24 -9.96 -2.72
N GLU A 180 -8.44 -9.93 -2.14
CA GLU A 180 -9.58 -9.25 -2.76
C GLU A 180 -9.30 -7.75 -2.94
N THR A 181 -8.72 -7.11 -1.93
CA THR A 181 -8.32 -5.70 -1.98
C THR A 181 -7.27 -5.47 -3.07
N LEU A 182 -6.24 -6.32 -3.16
CA LEU A 182 -5.21 -6.22 -4.18
C LEU A 182 -5.78 -6.34 -5.59
N MET A 183 -6.63 -7.34 -5.84
CA MET A 183 -7.29 -7.51 -7.15
C MET A 183 -8.18 -6.30 -7.49
N ALA A 184 -8.98 -5.82 -6.53
CA ALA A 184 -9.82 -4.64 -6.73
C ALA A 184 -8.99 -3.40 -7.05
N TYR A 185 -7.89 -3.19 -6.33
CA TYR A 185 -6.95 -2.09 -6.55
C TYR A 185 -6.29 -2.16 -7.93
N LYS A 186 -5.74 -3.33 -8.31
CA LYS A 186 -5.14 -3.56 -9.64
C LYS A 186 -6.15 -3.28 -10.76
N ASN A 187 -7.40 -3.71 -10.61
CA ASN A 187 -8.44 -3.48 -11.62
C ASN A 187 -8.71 -1.98 -11.80
N VAL A 188 -8.91 -1.23 -10.71
CA VAL A 188 -9.16 0.21 -10.79
C VAL A 188 -7.95 0.95 -11.37
N TYR A 189 -6.74 0.59 -10.96
CA TYR A 189 -5.50 1.18 -11.48
C TYR A 189 -5.39 0.97 -13.00
N ASN A 190 -5.53 -0.27 -13.47
CA ASN A 190 -5.45 -0.58 -14.91
C ASN A 190 -6.56 0.13 -15.73
N MET A 191 -7.75 0.31 -15.15
CA MET A 191 -8.84 1.05 -15.81
C MET A 191 -8.52 2.54 -15.93
N ALA A 192 -7.93 3.15 -14.90
CA ALA A 192 -7.53 4.56 -14.90
C ALA A 192 -6.34 4.83 -15.84
N ASP A 193 -5.44 3.85 -15.98
CA ASP A 193 -4.20 3.96 -16.76
C ASP A 193 -4.38 3.67 -18.26
N ASN A 194 -5.58 3.25 -18.72
CA ASN A 194 -5.91 3.03 -20.15
C ASN A 194 -5.86 4.31 -21.04
N GLY A 195 -5.23 5.39 -20.59
CA GLY A 195 -4.91 6.59 -21.35
C GLY A 195 -3.43 6.77 -21.71
N ILE A 196 -2.51 6.02 -21.11
CA ILE A 196 -1.08 6.10 -21.40
C ILE A 196 -0.51 4.68 -21.32
N GLU A 197 0.25 4.26 -22.32
CA GLU A 197 1.06 3.04 -22.27
C GLU A 197 2.06 3.15 -21.10
N SER A 198 1.63 2.87 -19.88
CA SER A 198 2.56 2.60 -18.80
C SER A 198 3.17 1.24 -19.10
N GLU A 199 4.46 1.24 -19.44
CA GLU A 199 5.30 0.06 -19.33
C GLU A 199 5.03 -0.54 -17.95
N SER A 200 4.32 -1.67 -17.90
CA SER A 200 4.18 -2.42 -16.67
C SER A 200 5.59 -2.75 -16.18
N VAL A 201 5.99 -2.16 -15.05
CA VAL A 201 7.36 -2.26 -14.53
C VAL A 201 7.66 -3.68 -14.03
N THR A 202 6.62 -4.49 -13.77
CA THR A 202 6.76 -5.93 -13.59
C THR A 202 6.88 -6.62 -14.96
N PRO A 203 7.87 -7.52 -15.18
CA PRO A 203 7.91 -8.36 -16.37
C PRO A 203 6.62 -9.17 -16.49
N LYS A 204 5.71 -8.73 -17.37
CA LYS A 204 4.50 -9.48 -17.69
C LYS A 204 4.88 -10.65 -18.56
N ASN A 205 4.68 -11.85 -18.04
CA ASN A 205 4.79 -13.04 -18.86
C ASN A 205 3.54 -13.16 -19.72
N THR A 206 3.74 -13.44 -21.00
CA THR A 206 2.65 -13.74 -21.92
C THR A 206 2.67 -15.22 -22.23
N LEU A 207 1.52 -15.88 -22.08
CA LEU A 207 1.35 -17.30 -22.39
C LEU A 207 0.19 -17.48 -23.36
N THR A 208 0.45 -18.19 -24.45
CA THR A 208 -0.60 -18.71 -25.33
C THR A 208 -0.72 -20.20 -25.08
N SER A 209 -1.90 -20.65 -24.65
CA SER A 209 -2.14 -22.05 -24.30
C SER A 209 -3.63 -22.41 -24.43
N VAL A 210 -3.96 -23.66 -24.14
CA VAL A 210 -5.33 -24.19 -24.20
C VAL A 210 -5.87 -24.39 -22.79
N VAL A 211 -7.10 -23.91 -22.54
CA VAL A 211 -7.79 -24.09 -21.27
C VAL A 211 -8.10 -25.57 -21.04
N THR A 212 -7.64 -26.12 -19.91
CA THR A 212 -7.88 -27.52 -19.52
C THR A 212 -8.97 -27.64 -18.45
N ARG A 213 -9.16 -26.61 -17.62
CA ARG A 213 -10.21 -26.50 -16.62
C ARG A 213 -10.60 -25.03 -16.45
N ILE A 214 -11.88 -24.76 -16.18
CA ILE A 214 -12.36 -23.44 -15.80
C ILE A 214 -13.54 -23.59 -14.83
N SER A 215 -13.60 -22.76 -13.80
CA SER A 215 -14.70 -22.67 -12.85
C SER A 215 -14.84 -21.23 -12.38
N ASN A 216 -16.05 -20.82 -12.01
CA ASN A 216 -16.26 -19.53 -11.36
C ASN A 216 -16.51 -19.70 -9.85
N ASP A 217 -16.22 -18.64 -9.12
CA ASP A 217 -16.57 -18.47 -7.71
C ASP A 217 -17.03 -17.02 -7.50
N VAL A 218 -18.14 -16.83 -6.79
CA VAL A 218 -18.71 -15.51 -6.54
C VAL A 218 -18.42 -15.13 -5.10
N LYS A 219 -17.53 -14.15 -4.92
CA LYS A 219 -17.17 -13.62 -3.60
C LYS A 219 -17.55 -12.16 -3.52
N ASN A 220 -18.38 -11.81 -2.54
CA ASN A 220 -18.78 -10.42 -2.26
C ASN A 220 -19.34 -9.68 -3.49
N GLY A 221 -20.12 -10.37 -4.33
CA GLY A 221 -20.73 -9.81 -5.55
C GLY A 221 -19.80 -9.75 -6.77
N ASN A 222 -18.50 -10.05 -6.60
CA ASN A 222 -17.55 -10.16 -7.70
C ASN A 222 -17.43 -11.61 -8.18
N SER A 223 -17.46 -11.80 -9.51
CA SER A 223 -17.25 -13.10 -10.14
C SER A 223 -15.78 -13.29 -10.48
N PHE A 224 -15.17 -14.31 -9.87
CA PHE A 224 -13.79 -14.73 -10.14
C PHE A 224 -13.81 -16.02 -10.95
N TYR A 225 -13.02 -16.08 -12.01
CA TYR A 225 -12.89 -17.23 -12.90
C TYR A 225 -11.51 -17.85 -12.71
N TYR A 226 -11.48 -19.05 -12.16
CA TYR A 226 -10.27 -19.85 -11.95
C TYR A 226 -10.11 -20.82 -13.10
N PHE A 227 -8.94 -20.86 -13.71
CA PHE A 227 -8.68 -21.74 -14.84
C PHE A 227 -7.26 -22.30 -14.83
N MET A 228 -7.09 -23.44 -15.50
CA MET A 228 -5.81 -24.08 -15.73
C MET A 228 -5.57 -24.20 -17.23
N VAL A 229 -4.31 -24.25 -17.63
CA VAL A 229 -3.91 -24.38 -19.03
C VAL A 229 -2.98 -25.59 -19.22
N LYS A 230 -2.80 -26.03 -20.46
CA LYS A 230 -2.06 -27.27 -20.77
C LYS A 230 -0.57 -27.19 -20.39
N ASP A 231 0.05 -26.04 -20.65
CA ASP A 231 1.51 -25.90 -20.63
C ASP A 231 2.03 -25.22 -19.35
N TYR A 232 1.16 -25.04 -18.35
CA TYR A 232 1.50 -24.37 -17.10
C TYR A 232 0.69 -24.92 -15.92
N PRO A 233 1.35 -25.42 -14.85
CA PRO A 233 0.68 -26.19 -13.79
C PRO A 233 -0.11 -25.33 -12.80
N ASN A 234 0.14 -24.02 -12.73
CA ASN A 234 -0.52 -23.13 -11.77
C ASN A 234 -1.98 -22.87 -12.15
N VAL A 235 -2.77 -22.51 -11.13
CA VAL A 235 -4.14 -22.03 -11.33
C VAL A 235 -4.06 -20.53 -11.62
N PHE A 236 -4.70 -20.09 -12.70
CA PHE A 236 -4.87 -18.68 -13.01
C PHE A 236 -6.23 -18.20 -12.52
N VAL A 237 -6.32 -16.93 -12.13
CA VAL A 237 -7.58 -16.28 -11.78
C VAL A 237 -7.73 -14.93 -12.47
N GLY A 238 -8.93 -14.65 -12.98
CA GLY A 238 -9.32 -13.36 -13.53
C GLY A 238 -10.75 -13.01 -13.14
N SER A 239 -11.18 -11.78 -13.42
CA SER A 239 -12.56 -11.34 -13.18
C SER A 239 -13.24 -10.97 -14.49
N SER A 240 -14.58 -10.96 -14.53
CA SER A 240 -15.31 -10.45 -15.71
C SER A 240 -15.08 -8.96 -15.97
N GLN A 241 -14.53 -8.22 -15.00
CA GLN A 241 -14.12 -6.82 -15.20
C GLN A 241 -12.84 -6.74 -16.04
N LEU A 242 -11.97 -7.74 -15.94
CA LEU A 242 -10.76 -7.82 -16.74
C LEU A 242 -11.08 -8.12 -18.21
N SER A 243 -11.93 -9.12 -18.45
CA SER A 243 -12.35 -9.51 -19.79
C SER A 243 -13.74 -10.12 -19.78
N ASN A 244 -14.59 -9.62 -20.68
CA ASN A 244 -15.95 -10.14 -20.91
C ASN A 244 -15.94 -11.55 -21.56
N GLU A 245 -14.78 -12.07 -21.94
CA GLU A 245 -14.62 -13.39 -22.56
C GLU A 245 -14.45 -14.50 -21.52
N LEU A 246 -14.03 -14.18 -20.30
CA LEU A 246 -13.88 -15.14 -19.21
C LEU A 246 -15.17 -15.92 -18.90
N PRO A 247 -16.35 -15.27 -18.78
CA PRO A 247 -17.62 -15.97 -18.51
C PRO A 247 -18.05 -16.96 -19.59
N VAL A 248 -17.59 -16.77 -20.82
CA VAL A 248 -18.00 -17.56 -21.99
C VAL A 248 -16.91 -18.52 -22.49
N THR A 249 -15.74 -18.49 -21.87
CA THR A 249 -14.62 -19.39 -22.21
C THR A 249 -14.93 -20.81 -21.74
N ILE A 250 -14.64 -21.79 -22.60
CA ILE A 250 -14.84 -23.21 -22.29
C ILE A 250 -13.53 -24.01 -22.39
N VAL A 251 -13.53 -25.21 -21.82
CA VAL A 251 -12.41 -26.15 -21.92
C VAL A 251 -12.13 -26.47 -23.40
N GLY A 252 -10.86 -26.41 -23.80
CA GLY A 252 -10.42 -26.60 -25.18
C GLY A 252 -10.28 -25.30 -26.00
N ASP A 253 -10.65 -24.15 -25.45
CA ASP A 253 -10.40 -22.87 -26.10
C ASP A 253 -8.93 -22.46 -25.99
N SER A 254 -8.42 -21.87 -27.07
CA SER A 254 -7.07 -21.28 -27.10
C SER A 254 -7.14 -19.85 -26.60
N ILE A 255 -6.30 -19.52 -25.64
CA ILE A 255 -6.27 -18.22 -24.99
C ILE A 255 -4.86 -17.64 -25.03
N LYS A 256 -4.78 -16.32 -24.95
CA LYS A 256 -3.57 -15.55 -24.69
C LYS A 256 -3.78 -14.77 -23.40
N ILE A 257 -2.90 -14.97 -22.44
CA ILE A 257 -2.95 -14.30 -21.13
C ILE A 257 -1.66 -13.57 -20.86
N SER A 258 -1.75 -12.47 -20.11
CA SER A 258 -0.61 -11.81 -19.49
C SER A 258 -0.76 -11.85 -17.98
N TYR A 259 0.32 -12.14 -17.25
CA TYR A 259 0.31 -12.25 -15.80
C TYR A 259 1.65 -11.81 -15.21
N ASP A 260 1.61 -11.38 -13.94
CA ASP A 260 2.82 -11.07 -13.18
C ASP A 260 3.42 -12.38 -12.64
N VAL A 261 4.74 -12.49 -12.64
CA VAL A 261 5.43 -13.67 -12.09
C VAL A 261 5.44 -13.59 -10.57
N ASP A 262 4.35 -14.04 -9.96
CA ASP A 262 4.24 -14.17 -8.51
C ASP A 262 4.53 -15.61 -8.07
N MET A 263 5.13 -15.78 -6.88
CA MET A 263 5.36 -17.11 -6.26
C MET A 263 4.07 -17.71 -5.66
N GLU A 264 2.90 -17.25 -6.08
CA GLU A 264 1.63 -17.68 -5.53
C GLU A 264 1.14 -19.00 -6.17
N GLU A 265 0.42 -19.82 -5.40
CA GLU A 265 -0.25 -21.02 -5.92
C GLU A 265 -1.32 -20.68 -6.96
N VAL A 266 -1.90 -19.47 -6.85
CA VAL A 266 -2.89 -18.93 -7.77
C VAL A 266 -2.36 -17.62 -8.36
N ILE A 267 -2.30 -17.53 -9.68
CA ILE A 267 -1.71 -16.39 -10.40
C ILE A 267 -2.82 -15.49 -10.96
N ASP A 268 -2.79 -14.20 -10.61
CA ASP A 268 -3.71 -13.21 -11.18
C ASP A 268 -3.33 -12.89 -12.63
N VAL A 269 -4.30 -12.97 -13.55
CA VAL A 269 -4.12 -12.47 -14.91
C VAL A 269 -4.37 -10.97 -14.99
N SER A 270 -3.52 -10.27 -15.73
CA SER A 270 -3.61 -8.85 -16.03
C SER A 270 -4.13 -8.56 -17.44
N ASN A 271 -4.18 -9.57 -18.30
CA ASN A 271 -4.87 -9.53 -19.59
C ASN A 271 -5.38 -10.93 -19.95
N PHE A 272 -6.51 -11.01 -20.63
CA PHE A 272 -7.13 -12.25 -21.07
C PHE A 272 -7.82 -12.05 -22.43
N ASP A 273 -7.38 -12.83 -23.41
CA ASP A 273 -7.89 -12.86 -24.77
C ASP A 273 -8.16 -14.32 -25.21
N ASN A 274 -9.42 -14.65 -25.49
CA ASN A 274 -9.85 -15.93 -26.03
C ASN A 274 -9.80 -15.87 -27.56
N LEU A 275 -8.71 -16.37 -28.12
CA LEU A 275 -8.40 -16.36 -29.55
C LEU A 275 -9.44 -17.06 -30.44
N LYS A 276 -10.34 -17.85 -29.85
CA LYS A 276 -11.45 -18.49 -30.55
C LYS A 276 -12.67 -17.58 -30.69
N ILE A 277 -12.86 -16.66 -29.74
CA ILE A 277 -13.99 -15.72 -29.66
C ILE A 277 -13.60 -14.37 -30.28
N SER A 278 -12.37 -13.92 -30.06
CA SER A 278 -11.82 -12.64 -30.51
C SER A 278 -11.62 -12.52 -32.02
N ASN A 279 -11.92 -13.57 -32.80
CA ASN A 279 -12.01 -13.49 -34.26
C ASN A 279 -13.27 -12.71 -34.70
N LYS A 280 -13.29 -11.42 -34.40
CA LYS A 280 -14.00 -10.41 -35.17
C LYS A 280 -12.95 -9.59 -35.94
N LYS A 281 -13.15 -9.58 -37.26
CA LYS A 281 -12.39 -8.84 -38.29
C LYS A 281 -11.72 -7.56 -37.85
#